data_AF-A0A848B4F0-F1
#
_entry.id   AF-A0A848B4F0-F1
#
_cell.length_a   1.000
_cell.length_b   1.000
_cell.length_c   1.000
_cell.angle_alpha   90.00
_cell.angle_beta   90.00
_cell.angle_gamma   90.00
#
_symmetry.space_group_name_H-M   'P 1'
#
loop_
_entity.id
_entity.type
_entity.pdbx_description
1 polymer ?
#
loop_
_entity_poly.entity_id
_entity_poly.type
_entity_poly.pdbx_seq_one_letter_code
_entity_poly.pdbx_strand_id
1 'polypeptide(L)'
;MAEQEIRLQDIFDMDFIQKFQDDFARAVGMTAVTVDLDGTPVTHPTDWTDFCMKYTRGCPKGKARCEKCDADNGAKAAREGRPQVYECHAGLMDFAAPIMLNGKQVGSILGGQVLTQPLDEEKYRRVAQEIGVDPDEYIAAARKIQVVDRTRLDHAAQTLYLFAGAFSKMGYYQHRLRQMSESINDTTMHVSAAMQELAASAHDVDSNQKALNTEIKTVSEVAGKITEFTRLIEDIAKQTQLLGLNASIEAARAGAAGAGFSVVAEEIRKLAENSKSAVAEIQNFTGQIGHSVDKTVEKGANTSEIVSQQAKAIEECANDLMGLSETSTELFNLAHDK
;
A
#
# COMPACT_ATOMS: atom_id res chain seq x y z
N MET A 1 -14.47 1.37 1.22
CA MET A 1 -14.52 1.49 -0.25
C MET A 1 -15.54 0.48 -0.73
N ALA A 2 -16.57 0.91 -1.48
CA ALA A 2 -17.56 -0.01 -2.02
C ALA A 2 -16.84 -1.03 -2.92
N GLU A 3 -17.14 -2.33 -2.79
CA GLU A 3 -16.70 -3.33 -3.76
C GLU A 3 -17.25 -2.90 -5.13
N GLN A 4 -16.38 -2.36 -5.98
CA GLN A 4 -16.74 -2.02 -7.35
C GLN A 4 -17.12 -3.32 -8.05
N GLU A 5 -18.31 -3.37 -8.64
CA GLU A 5 -18.83 -4.57 -9.31
C GLU A 5 -17.92 -4.91 -10.50
N ILE A 6 -17.14 -5.98 -10.38
CA ILE A 6 -16.13 -6.32 -11.38
C ILE A 6 -16.80 -7.02 -12.55
N ARG A 7 -16.73 -6.42 -13.74
CA ARG A 7 -17.31 -6.99 -14.96
C ARG A 7 -16.28 -7.87 -15.66
N LEU A 8 -16.75 -8.78 -16.52
CA LEU A 8 -15.88 -9.64 -17.35
C LEU A 8 -14.82 -8.81 -18.12
N GLN A 9 -15.24 -7.68 -18.67
CA GLN A 9 -14.41 -6.78 -19.49
C GLN A 9 -13.27 -6.11 -18.71
N ASP A 10 -13.41 -6.00 -17.38
CA ASP A 10 -12.44 -5.33 -16.53
C ASP A 10 -11.27 -6.26 -16.14
N ILE A 11 -11.43 -7.57 -16.37
CA ILE A 11 -10.49 -8.61 -15.95
C ILE A 11 -9.94 -9.39 -17.13
N PHE A 12 -10.76 -9.61 -18.16
CA PHE A 12 -10.45 -10.55 -19.21
C PHE A 12 -10.17 -9.87 -20.54
N ASP A 13 -9.20 -10.42 -21.27
CA ASP A 13 -9.02 -10.08 -22.69
C ASP A 13 -10.16 -10.69 -23.50
N MET A 14 -11.10 -9.82 -23.90
CA MET A 14 -12.31 -10.23 -24.63
C MET A 14 -12.00 -10.73 -26.04
N ASP A 15 -10.92 -10.26 -26.68
CA ASP A 15 -10.50 -10.72 -28.01
C ASP A 15 -9.99 -12.15 -27.93
N PHE A 16 -9.23 -12.47 -26.87
CA PHE A 16 -8.81 -13.84 -26.60
C PHE A 16 -10.01 -14.76 -26.33
N ILE A 17 -10.96 -14.36 -25.48
CA ILE A 17 -12.18 -15.15 -25.23
C ILE A 17 -12.92 -15.41 -26.54
N GLN A 18 -13.12 -14.37 -27.36
CA GLN A 18 -13.81 -14.51 -28.66
C GLN A 18 -13.08 -15.52 -29.56
N LYS A 19 -11.77 -15.41 -29.69
CA LYS A 19 -10.98 -16.30 -30.55
C LYS A 19 -11.01 -17.74 -30.05
N PHE A 20 -10.83 -17.96 -28.75
CA PHE A 20 -10.90 -19.28 -28.15
C PHE A 20 -12.28 -19.91 -28.35
N GLN A 21 -13.34 -19.14 -28.11
CA GLN A 21 -14.72 -19.57 -28.31
C GLN A 21 -14.97 -19.96 -29.78
N ASP A 22 -14.45 -19.16 -30.72
CA ASP A 22 -14.55 -19.41 -32.15
C ASP A 22 -13.93 -20.75 -32.55
N ASP A 23 -12.69 -20.98 -32.13
CA ASP A 23 -11.94 -22.20 -32.44
C ASP A 23 -12.54 -23.41 -31.74
N PHE A 24 -13.00 -23.24 -30.48
CA PHE A 24 -13.71 -24.28 -29.74
C PHE A 24 -14.98 -24.69 -30.47
N ALA A 25 -15.86 -23.73 -30.79
CA ALA A 25 -17.15 -23.96 -31.43
C ALA A 25 -17.00 -24.74 -32.75
N ARG A 26 -16.07 -24.30 -33.61
CA ARG A 26 -15.77 -24.96 -34.89
C ARG A 26 -15.20 -26.36 -34.71
N ALA A 27 -14.33 -26.57 -33.72
CA ALA A 27 -13.70 -27.87 -33.46
C ALA A 27 -14.68 -28.89 -32.90
N VAL A 28 -15.54 -28.49 -31.95
CA VAL A 28 -16.55 -29.39 -31.39
C VAL A 28 -17.79 -29.51 -32.27
N GLY A 29 -17.94 -28.61 -33.25
CA GLY A 29 -19.12 -28.50 -34.11
C GLY A 29 -20.35 -28.15 -33.29
N MET A 30 -20.25 -27.18 -32.38
CA MET A 30 -21.37 -26.69 -31.57
C MET A 30 -21.24 -25.18 -31.45
N THR A 31 -22.33 -24.50 -31.10
CA THR A 31 -22.21 -23.08 -30.83
C THR A 31 -21.48 -22.81 -29.52
N ALA A 32 -20.89 -21.63 -29.39
CA ALA A 32 -20.52 -21.07 -28.11
C ALA A 32 -20.77 -19.55 -28.09
N VAL A 33 -21.07 -19.01 -26.91
CA VAL A 33 -21.19 -17.58 -26.63
C VAL A 33 -20.84 -17.31 -25.17
N THR A 34 -20.29 -16.15 -24.86
CA THR A 34 -20.11 -15.69 -23.48
C THR A 34 -21.17 -14.64 -23.19
N VAL A 35 -21.84 -14.79 -22.04
CA VAL A 35 -22.90 -13.90 -21.58
C VAL A 35 -22.59 -13.32 -20.21
N ASP A 36 -23.19 -12.17 -19.92
CA ASP A 36 -23.25 -11.60 -18.58
C ASP A 36 -24.23 -12.35 -17.66
N LEU A 37 -24.51 -11.79 -16.49
CA LEU A 37 -25.40 -12.40 -15.49
C LEU A 37 -26.88 -12.41 -15.93
N ASP A 38 -27.26 -11.54 -16.85
CA ASP A 38 -28.62 -11.45 -17.39
C ASP A 38 -28.83 -12.35 -18.62
N GLY A 39 -27.79 -13.08 -19.04
CA GLY A 39 -27.81 -13.90 -20.23
C GLY A 39 -27.62 -13.10 -21.53
N THR A 40 -27.19 -11.85 -21.42
CA THR A 40 -26.92 -10.99 -22.58
C THR A 40 -25.53 -11.31 -23.13
N PRO A 41 -25.38 -11.56 -24.45
CA PRO A 41 -24.07 -11.79 -25.05
C PRO A 41 -23.10 -10.63 -24.85
N VAL A 42 -21.92 -10.95 -24.32
CA VAL A 42 -20.76 -10.03 -24.23
C VAL A 42 -19.67 -10.36 -25.24
N THR A 43 -19.77 -11.53 -25.88
CA THR A 43 -19.01 -11.91 -27.08
C THR A 43 -19.95 -12.10 -28.27
N HIS A 44 -19.40 -12.13 -29.47
CA HIS A 44 -20.14 -12.47 -30.66
C HIS A 44 -20.51 -13.98 -30.67
N PRO A 45 -21.78 -14.30 -30.94
CA PRO A 45 -22.26 -15.64 -31.26
C PRO A 45 -21.40 -16.39 -32.33
N THR A 46 -20.83 -17.56 -32.01
CA THR A 46 -20.11 -18.41 -33.00
C THR A 46 -20.94 -19.62 -33.42
N ASP A 47 -21.07 -19.88 -34.73
CA ASP A 47 -21.75 -21.06 -35.31
C ASP A 47 -23.17 -21.30 -34.78
N TRP A 48 -23.91 -20.21 -34.58
CA TRP A 48 -25.31 -20.28 -34.16
C TRP A 48 -26.22 -20.78 -35.28
N THR A 49 -27.24 -21.54 -34.91
CA THR A 49 -28.21 -22.09 -35.86
C THR A 49 -29.22 -21.03 -36.31
N ASP A 50 -29.68 -21.12 -37.56
CA ASP A 50 -30.80 -20.32 -38.07
C ASP A 50 -32.03 -20.46 -37.17
N PHE A 51 -32.27 -21.67 -36.65
CA PHE A 51 -33.34 -21.95 -35.70
C PHE A 51 -33.28 -20.99 -34.52
N CYS A 52 -32.15 -20.92 -33.83
CA CYS A 52 -31.99 -20.04 -32.67
C CYS A 52 -31.94 -18.56 -33.06
N MET A 53 -31.20 -18.17 -34.10
CA MET A 53 -30.99 -16.75 -34.40
C MET A 53 -32.11 -16.10 -35.18
N LYS A 54 -32.54 -16.73 -36.28
CA LYS A 54 -33.55 -16.15 -37.15
C LYS A 54 -34.95 -16.28 -36.56
N TYR A 55 -35.24 -17.41 -35.92
CA TYR A 55 -36.61 -17.73 -35.54
C TYR A 55 -36.87 -17.63 -34.03
N THR A 56 -36.02 -18.20 -33.17
CA THR A 56 -36.24 -18.16 -31.72
C THR A 56 -35.89 -16.79 -31.13
N ARG A 57 -34.63 -16.39 -31.15
CA ARG A 57 -34.14 -15.08 -30.66
C ARG A 57 -34.45 -13.93 -31.62
N GLY A 58 -34.81 -14.24 -32.86
CA GLY A 58 -35.27 -13.25 -33.84
C GLY A 58 -36.62 -12.63 -33.47
N CYS A 59 -37.43 -13.29 -32.64
CA CYS A 59 -38.69 -12.75 -32.14
C CYS A 59 -38.56 -12.22 -30.69
N PRO A 60 -39.27 -11.14 -30.29
CA PRO A 60 -39.12 -10.56 -28.95
C PRO A 60 -39.43 -11.53 -27.80
N LYS A 61 -40.49 -12.35 -27.94
CA LYS A 61 -40.90 -13.30 -26.91
C LYS A 61 -39.90 -14.46 -26.76
N GLY A 62 -39.38 -14.96 -27.87
CA GLY A 62 -38.36 -16.00 -27.85
C GLY A 62 -37.04 -15.48 -27.30
N LYS A 63 -36.58 -14.29 -27.73
CA LYS A 63 -35.37 -13.64 -27.18
C LYS A 63 -35.39 -13.52 -25.66
N ALA A 64 -36.46 -12.99 -25.09
CA ALA A 64 -36.60 -12.85 -23.63
C ALA A 64 -36.59 -14.20 -22.90
N ARG A 65 -37.20 -15.24 -23.49
CA ARG A 65 -37.15 -16.60 -22.94
C ARG A 65 -35.76 -17.21 -23.05
N CYS A 66 -35.03 -16.95 -24.13
CA CYS A 66 -33.66 -17.42 -24.30
C CYS A 66 -32.72 -16.79 -23.28
N GLU A 67 -32.70 -15.46 -23.16
CA GLU A 67 -31.83 -14.74 -22.21
C GLU A 67 -32.12 -15.16 -20.76
N LYS A 68 -33.39 -15.33 -20.41
CA LYS A 68 -33.77 -15.88 -19.11
C LYS A 68 -33.28 -17.32 -18.91
N CYS A 69 -33.40 -18.18 -19.92
CA CYS A 69 -32.94 -19.56 -19.85
C CYS A 69 -31.42 -19.64 -19.68
N ASP A 70 -30.68 -18.79 -20.40
CA ASP A 70 -29.24 -18.62 -20.32
C ASP A 70 -28.82 -18.20 -18.90
N ALA A 71 -29.45 -17.16 -18.35
CA ALA A 71 -29.19 -16.65 -17.01
C ALA A 71 -29.51 -17.69 -15.92
N ASP A 72 -30.70 -18.30 -15.97
CA ASP A 72 -31.17 -19.26 -14.96
C ASP A 72 -30.23 -20.49 -14.91
N ASN A 73 -29.76 -20.98 -16.06
CA ASN A 73 -28.86 -22.13 -16.12
C ASN A 73 -27.41 -21.77 -15.78
N GLY A 74 -26.94 -20.57 -16.15
CA GLY A 74 -25.66 -20.03 -15.70
C GLY A 74 -25.59 -19.93 -14.17
N ALA A 75 -26.61 -19.33 -13.56
CA ALA A 75 -26.74 -19.21 -12.10
C ALA A 75 -26.84 -20.57 -11.40
N LYS A 76 -27.55 -21.52 -12.01
CA LYS A 76 -27.60 -22.90 -11.51
C LYS A 76 -26.23 -23.57 -11.56
N ALA A 77 -25.48 -23.41 -12.65
CA ALA A 77 -24.15 -23.97 -12.82
C ALA A 77 -23.17 -23.40 -11.78
N ALA A 78 -23.22 -22.08 -11.56
CA ALA A 78 -22.42 -21.40 -10.54
C ALA A 78 -22.71 -21.91 -9.13
N ARG A 79 -24.00 -22.00 -8.76
CA ARG A 79 -24.43 -22.49 -7.44
C ARG A 79 -24.03 -23.94 -7.19
N GLU A 80 -24.08 -24.79 -8.22
CA GLU A 80 -23.74 -26.21 -8.09
C GLU A 80 -22.25 -26.51 -8.28
N GLY A 81 -21.43 -25.52 -8.69
CA GLY A 81 -19.99 -25.67 -8.87
C GLY A 81 -19.61 -26.65 -9.98
N ARG A 82 -20.45 -26.76 -11.03
CA ARG A 82 -20.26 -27.67 -12.18
C ARG A 82 -21.03 -27.16 -13.40
N PRO A 83 -20.62 -27.51 -14.64
CA PRO A 83 -21.39 -27.13 -15.82
C PRO A 83 -22.78 -27.76 -15.78
N GLN A 84 -23.75 -27.07 -16.36
CA GLN A 84 -25.10 -27.59 -16.57
C GLN A 84 -25.28 -27.93 -18.03
N VAL A 85 -25.66 -29.16 -18.35
CA VAL A 85 -26.14 -29.54 -19.68
C VAL A 85 -27.64 -29.81 -19.57
N TYR A 86 -28.45 -29.05 -20.30
CA TYR A 86 -29.89 -28.92 -20.09
C TYR A 86 -30.63 -28.85 -21.42
N GLU A 87 -31.94 -29.10 -21.36
CA GLU A 87 -32.83 -28.79 -22.49
C GLU A 87 -33.31 -27.35 -22.34
N CYS A 88 -33.07 -26.52 -23.34
CA CYS A 88 -33.50 -25.13 -23.33
C CYS A 88 -35.01 -25.03 -23.55
N HIS A 89 -35.57 -23.85 -23.31
CA HIS A 89 -37.02 -23.62 -23.46
C HIS A 89 -37.54 -23.89 -24.89
N ALA A 90 -36.66 -23.92 -25.89
CA ALA A 90 -36.99 -24.17 -27.28
C ALA A 90 -36.85 -25.65 -27.69
N GLY A 91 -36.41 -26.51 -26.77
CA GLY A 91 -36.32 -27.96 -26.95
C GLY A 91 -34.94 -28.49 -27.36
N LEU A 92 -33.97 -27.61 -27.65
CA LEU A 92 -32.59 -27.99 -27.95
C LEU A 92 -31.80 -28.28 -26.69
N MET A 93 -30.71 -29.03 -26.85
CA MET A 93 -29.76 -29.30 -25.80
C MET A 93 -28.65 -28.25 -25.81
N ASP A 94 -28.57 -27.54 -24.70
CA ASP A 94 -27.60 -26.49 -24.44
C ASP A 94 -26.80 -26.83 -23.18
N PHE A 95 -25.74 -26.08 -22.95
CA PHE A 95 -24.99 -26.13 -21.73
C PHE A 95 -24.50 -24.76 -21.29
N ALA A 96 -24.23 -24.64 -19.99
CA ALA A 96 -23.69 -23.44 -19.36
C ALA A 96 -22.50 -23.81 -18.46
N ALA A 97 -21.36 -23.17 -18.71
CA ALA A 97 -20.16 -23.20 -17.89
C ALA A 97 -20.01 -21.84 -17.19
N PRO A 98 -20.11 -21.78 -15.85
CA PRO A 98 -20.08 -20.52 -15.12
C PRO A 98 -18.66 -19.96 -15.09
N ILE A 99 -18.53 -18.64 -15.24
CA ILE A 99 -17.29 -17.90 -15.04
C ILE A 99 -17.31 -17.37 -13.61
N MET A 100 -16.38 -17.83 -12.78
CA MET A 100 -16.38 -17.60 -11.33
C MET A 100 -15.15 -16.80 -10.91
N LEU A 101 -15.37 -15.66 -10.26
CA LEU A 101 -14.33 -14.81 -9.70
C LEU A 101 -14.48 -14.72 -8.18
N ASN A 102 -13.50 -15.22 -7.44
CA ASN A 102 -13.49 -15.20 -5.96
C ASN A 102 -14.81 -15.71 -5.33
N GLY A 103 -15.38 -16.79 -5.89
CA GLY A 103 -16.63 -17.39 -5.43
C GLY A 103 -17.92 -16.68 -5.88
N LYS A 104 -17.83 -15.55 -6.58
CA LYS A 104 -18.96 -14.86 -7.21
C LYS A 104 -18.99 -15.18 -8.71
N GLN A 105 -20.18 -15.40 -9.26
CA GLN A 105 -20.33 -15.52 -10.72
C GLN A 105 -20.19 -14.14 -11.35
N VAL A 106 -19.48 -14.07 -12.48
CA VAL A 106 -19.33 -12.83 -13.27
C VAL A 106 -19.89 -12.97 -14.70
N GLY A 107 -20.25 -14.20 -15.09
CA GLY A 107 -20.90 -14.50 -16.36
C GLY A 107 -20.94 -16.00 -16.61
N SER A 108 -21.26 -16.39 -17.85
CA SER A 108 -21.24 -17.80 -18.27
C SER A 108 -20.77 -17.94 -19.71
N ILE A 109 -20.07 -19.03 -20.00
CA ILE A 109 -19.89 -19.51 -21.37
C ILE A 109 -21.00 -20.50 -21.64
N LEU A 110 -21.80 -20.23 -22.66
CA LEU A 110 -22.88 -21.09 -23.13
C LEU A 110 -22.43 -21.81 -24.40
N GLY A 111 -23.03 -22.96 -24.67
CA GLY A 111 -22.89 -23.63 -25.94
C GLY A 111 -23.94 -24.71 -26.15
N GLY A 112 -23.87 -25.41 -27.28
CA GLY A 112 -24.84 -26.44 -27.65
C GLY A 112 -25.57 -26.11 -28.95
N GLN A 113 -26.87 -25.85 -28.87
CA GLN A 113 -27.82 -25.76 -29.99
C GLN A 113 -27.83 -27.02 -30.86
N VAL A 114 -27.93 -28.16 -30.18
CA VAL A 114 -27.95 -29.47 -30.82
C VAL A 114 -29.11 -30.30 -30.32
N LEU A 115 -29.43 -31.36 -31.05
CA LEU A 115 -30.33 -32.41 -30.60
C LEU A 115 -29.51 -33.55 -30.01
N THR A 116 -30.03 -34.26 -29.01
CA THR A 116 -29.44 -35.54 -28.53
C THR A 116 -30.28 -36.76 -28.92
N GLN A 117 -31.44 -36.51 -29.53
CA GLN A 117 -32.39 -37.51 -30.00
C GLN A 117 -32.98 -37.03 -31.34
N PRO A 118 -33.59 -37.91 -32.15
CA PRO A 118 -34.30 -37.49 -33.36
C PRO A 118 -35.34 -36.39 -33.08
N LEU A 119 -35.55 -35.51 -34.06
CA LEU A 119 -36.45 -34.36 -33.95
C LEU A 119 -37.91 -34.80 -33.71
N ASP A 120 -38.52 -34.33 -32.62
CA ASP A 120 -39.96 -34.43 -32.36
C ASP A 120 -40.69 -33.21 -32.92
N GLU A 121 -41.13 -33.29 -34.18
CA GLU A 121 -41.73 -32.13 -34.87
C GLU A 121 -42.96 -31.55 -34.17
N GLU A 122 -43.75 -32.36 -33.46
CA GLU A 122 -44.92 -31.86 -32.72
C GLU A 122 -44.51 -30.95 -31.56
N LYS A 123 -43.45 -31.31 -30.84
CA LYS A 123 -42.89 -30.48 -29.77
C LYS A 123 -42.46 -29.11 -30.30
N TYR A 124 -41.71 -29.07 -31.40
CA TYR A 124 -41.24 -27.81 -31.98
C TYR A 124 -42.38 -26.99 -32.59
N ARG A 125 -43.41 -27.63 -33.16
CA ARG A 125 -44.62 -26.96 -33.63
C ARG A 125 -45.34 -26.21 -32.50
N ARG A 126 -45.46 -26.82 -31.32
CA ARG A 126 -46.04 -26.18 -30.13
C ARG A 126 -45.21 -24.97 -29.69
N VAL A 127 -43.89 -25.12 -29.60
CA VAL A 127 -42.99 -24.02 -29.23
C VAL A 127 -43.13 -22.84 -30.18
N ALA A 128 -43.16 -23.08 -31.50
CA ALA A 128 -43.33 -22.02 -32.50
C ALA A 128 -44.63 -21.22 -32.29
N GLN A 129 -45.74 -21.92 -32.05
CA GLN A 129 -47.03 -21.30 -31.74
C GLN A 129 -46.98 -20.48 -30.45
N GLU A 130 -46.31 -20.98 -29.41
CA GLU A 130 -46.17 -20.26 -28.15
C GLU A 130 -45.39 -18.95 -28.29
N ILE A 131 -44.30 -18.95 -29.05
CA ILE A 131 -43.45 -17.77 -29.24
C ILE A 131 -43.94 -16.84 -30.36
N GLY A 132 -44.91 -17.29 -31.16
CA GLY A 132 -45.55 -16.50 -32.21
C GLY A 132 -44.78 -16.47 -33.53
N VAL A 133 -44.14 -17.59 -33.90
CA VAL A 133 -43.34 -17.74 -35.13
C VAL A 133 -44.01 -18.77 -36.04
N ASP A 134 -43.81 -18.64 -37.36
CA ASP A 134 -44.34 -19.58 -38.35
C ASP A 134 -43.89 -21.03 -38.03
N PRO A 135 -44.81 -21.96 -37.75
CA PRO A 135 -44.42 -23.30 -37.32
C PRO A 135 -43.73 -24.13 -38.39
N ASP A 136 -44.04 -23.92 -39.68
CA ASP A 136 -43.45 -24.71 -40.75
C ASP A 136 -42.03 -24.25 -41.05
N GLU A 137 -41.77 -22.93 -41.06
CA GLU A 137 -40.41 -22.38 -41.14
C GLU A 137 -39.56 -22.77 -39.93
N TYR A 138 -40.16 -22.77 -38.72
CA TYR A 138 -39.49 -23.16 -37.49
C TYR A 138 -39.04 -24.63 -37.50
N ILE A 139 -39.92 -25.54 -37.92
CA ILE A 139 -39.59 -26.97 -38.04
C ILE A 139 -38.57 -27.19 -39.16
N ALA A 140 -38.69 -26.49 -40.29
CA ALA A 140 -37.72 -26.58 -41.37
C ALA A 140 -36.31 -26.15 -40.91
N ALA A 141 -36.20 -25.14 -40.05
CA ALA A 141 -34.95 -24.77 -39.41
C ALA A 141 -34.48 -25.83 -38.41
N ALA A 142 -35.39 -26.39 -37.61
CA ALA A 142 -35.08 -27.44 -36.63
C ALA A 142 -34.52 -28.73 -37.28
N ARG A 143 -35.00 -29.09 -38.47
CA ARG A 143 -34.49 -30.24 -39.24
C ARG A 143 -33.02 -30.10 -39.67
N LYS A 144 -32.48 -28.88 -39.72
CA LYS A 144 -31.07 -28.62 -40.04
C LYS A 144 -30.16 -28.76 -38.83
N ILE A 145 -30.72 -28.93 -37.62
CA ILE A 145 -29.95 -29.05 -36.39
C ILE A 145 -29.35 -30.44 -36.31
N GLN A 146 -28.05 -30.47 -36.03
CA GLN A 146 -27.32 -31.71 -35.87
C GLN A 146 -27.76 -32.49 -34.62
N VAL A 147 -27.72 -33.82 -34.74
CA VAL A 147 -27.91 -34.74 -33.61
C VAL A 147 -26.54 -35.18 -33.11
N VAL A 148 -26.28 -34.96 -31.83
CA VAL A 148 -25.00 -35.24 -31.17
C VAL A 148 -25.23 -36.09 -29.93
N ASP A 149 -24.29 -37.01 -29.66
CA ASP A 149 -24.35 -37.83 -28.45
C ASP A 149 -24.26 -36.98 -27.17
N ARG A 150 -25.06 -37.34 -26.16
CA ARG A 150 -25.12 -36.59 -24.90
C ARG A 150 -23.76 -36.52 -24.20
N THR A 151 -22.97 -37.60 -24.25
CA THR A 151 -21.63 -37.65 -23.64
C THR A 151 -20.70 -36.61 -24.28
N ARG A 152 -20.84 -36.36 -25.58
CA ARG A 152 -20.07 -35.33 -26.28
C ARG A 152 -20.44 -33.92 -25.82
N LEU A 153 -21.72 -33.64 -25.53
CA LEU A 153 -22.11 -32.37 -24.91
C LEU A 153 -21.53 -32.24 -23.50
N ASP A 154 -21.62 -33.30 -22.69
CA ASP A 154 -21.11 -33.28 -21.31
C ASP A 154 -19.60 -33.01 -21.29
N HIS A 155 -18.82 -33.62 -22.20
CA HIS A 155 -17.40 -33.33 -22.36
C HIS A 155 -17.12 -31.92 -22.88
N ALA A 156 -17.90 -31.42 -23.85
CA ALA A 156 -17.77 -30.05 -24.34
C ALA A 156 -18.01 -29.02 -23.22
N ALA A 157 -19.06 -29.22 -22.44
CA ALA A 157 -19.40 -28.38 -21.29
C ALA A 157 -18.32 -28.43 -20.20
N GLN A 158 -17.77 -29.62 -19.93
CA GLN A 158 -16.67 -29.78 -18.97
C GLN A 158 -15.39 -29.08 -19.41
N THR A 159 -15.05 -29.12 -20.70
CA THR A 159 -13.88 -28.40 -21.25
C THR A 159 -14.02 -26.90 -21.06
N LEU A 160 -15.19 -26.33 -21.40
CA LEU A 160 -15.43 -24.90 -21.20
C LEU A 160 -15.48 -24.50 -19.73
N TYR A 161 -15.95 -25.39 -18.85
CA TYR A 161 -15.90 -25.15 -17.40
C TYR A 161 -14.46 -25.10 -16.87
N LEU A 162 -13.61 -26.04 -17.27
CA LEU A 162 -12.19 -26.04 -16.89
C LEU A 162 -11.47 -24.80 -17.43
N PHE A 163 -11.74 -24.42 -18.68
CA PHE A 163 -11.25 -23.19 -19.28
C PHE A 163 -11.70 -21.96 -18.50
N ALA A 164 -13.01 -21.81 -18.26
CA ALA A 164 -13.57 -20.70 -17.51
C ALA A 164 -12.94 -20.58 -16.12
N GLY A 165 -12.72 -21.70 -15.42
CA GLY A 165 -12.05 -21.73 -14.11
C GLY A 165 -10.58 -21.31 -14.18
N ALA A 166 -9.80 -21.86 -15.11
CA ALA A 166 -8.39 -21.53 -15.28
C ALA A 166 -8.21 -20.05 -15.67
N PHE A 167 -9.01 -19.59 -16.63
CA PHE A 167 -8.99 -18.24 -17.13
C PHE A 167 -9.44 -17.23 -16.07
N SER A 168 -10.50 -17.54 -15.31
CA SER A 168 -10.94 -16.70 -14.18
C SER A 168 -9.85 -16.51 -13.13
N LYS A 169 -9.12 -17.59 -12.81
CA LYS A 169 -8.01 -17.54 -11.86
C LYS A 169 -6.86 -16.68 -12.37
N MET A 170 -6.54 -16.79 -13.67
CA MET A 170 -5.50 -16.00 -14.31
C MET A 170 -5.83 -14.50 -14.30
N GLY A 171 -7.02 -14.12 -14.77
CA GLY A 171 -7.47 -12.73 -14.75
C GLY A 171 -7.54 -12.14 -13.34
N TYR A 172 -8.00 -12.92 -12.36
CA TYR A 172 -7.98 -12.51 -10.95
C TYR A 172 -6.56 -12.19 -10.45
N TYR A 173 -5.58 -13.03 -10.77
CA TYR A 173 -4.19 -12.77 -10.38
C TYR A 173 -3.59 -11.58 -11.11
N GLN A 174 -3.88 -11.39 -12.40
CA GLN A 174 -3.44 -10.20 -13.15
C GLN A 174 -4.01 -8.92 -12.53
N HIS A 175 -5.31 -8.89 -12.23
CA HIS A 175 -5.94 -7.75 -11.55
C HIS A 175 -5.31 -7.46 -10.19
N ARG A 176 -5.06 -8.50 -9.38
CA ARG A 176 -4.40 -8.35 -8.08
C ARG A 176 -2.95 -7.88 -8.20
N LEU A 177 -2.20 -8.38 -9.17
CA LEU A 177 -0.82 -7.93 -9.44
C LEU A 177 -0.79 -6.45 -9.78
N ARG A 178 -1.72 -5.98 -10.60
CA ARG A 178 -1.87 -4.55 -10.92
C ARG A 178 -2.14 -3.71 -9.67
N GLN A 179 -3.12 -4.09 -8.86
CA GLN A 179 -3.43 -3.39 -7.61
C GLN A 179 -2.24 -3.37 -6.64
N MET A 180 -1.51 -4.48 -6.54
CA MET A 180 -0.31 -4.56 -5.71
C MET A 180 0.81 -3.66 -6.22
N SER A 181 1.05 -3.63 -7.54
CA SER A 181 2.04 -2.74 -8.16
C SER A 181 1.73 -1.26 -7.93
N GLU A 182 0.48 -0.86 -8.16
CA GLU A 182 0.01 0.52 -7.88
C GLU A 182 0.23 0.88 -6.40
N SER A 183 -0.16 -0.01 -5.48
CA SER A 183 0.06 0.19 -4.04
C SER A 183 1.53 0.26 -3.62
N ILE A 184 2.41 -0.53 -4.24
CA ILE A 184 3.87 -0.49 -3.98
C ILE A 184 4.44 0.83 -4.48
N ASN A 185 4.03 1.31 -5.66
CA ASN A 185 4.50 2.56 -6.21
C ASN A 185 4.11 3.75 -5.30
N ASP A 186 2.86 3.80 -4.87
CA ASP A 186 2.37 4.84 -3.95
C ASP A 186 3.13 4.82 -2.63
N THR A 187 3.33 3.64 -2.05
CA THR A 187 4.08 3.49 -0.79
C THR A 187 5.53 3.91 -0.97
N THR A 188 6.18 3.54 -2.07
CA THR A 188 7.56 3.92 -2.41
C THR A 188 7.70 5.43 -2.51
N MET A 189 6.75 6.13 -3.15
CA MET A 189 6.76 7.60 -3.22
C MET A 189 6.62 8.23 -1.83
N HIS A 190 5.72 7.72 -0.99
CA HIS A 190 5.55 8.23 0.38
C HIS A 190 6.81 8.04 1.23
N VAL A 191 7.45 6.87 1.16
CA VAL A 191 8.68 6.60 1.91
C VAL A 191 9.84 7.45 1.37
N SER A 192 9.94 7.65 0.06
CA SER A 192 10.95 8.52 -0.55
C SER A 192 10.84 9.97 -0.04
N ALA A 193 9.62 10.52 0.03
CA ALA A 193 9.39 11.85 0.59
C ALA A 193 9.79 11.93 2.07
N ALA A 194 9.43 10.93 2.88
CA ALA A 194 9.82 10.86 4.29
C ALA A 194 11.35 10.75 4.47
N MET A 195 12.05 10.04 3.58
CA MET A 195 13.52 9.95 3.60
C MET A 195 14.18 11.29 3.29
N GLN A 196 13.64 12.06 2.35
CA GLN A 196 14.13 13.41 2.06
C GLN A 196 13.95 14.36 3.26
N GLU A 197 12.80 14.29 3.93
CA GLU A 197 12.55 15.06 5.16
C GLU A 197 13.49 14.65 6.30
N LEU A 198 13.72 13.35 6.49
CA LEU A 198 14.69 12.84 7.46
C LEU A 198 16.13 13.28 7.15
N ALA A 199 16.51 13.33 5.88
CA ALA A 199 17.82 13.80 5.45
C ALA A 199 18.01 15.29 5.78
N ALA A 200 17.00 16.12 5.50
CA ALA A 200 17.01 17.53 5.85
C ALA A 200 17.09 17.73 7.36
N SER A 201 16.27 16.98 8.13
CA SER A 201 16.29 17.05 9.60
C SER A 201 17.64 16.63 10.18
N ALA A 202 18.26 15.57 9.67
CA ALA A 202 19.60 15.15 10.09
C ALA A 202 20.65 16.23 9.83
N HIS A 203 20.57 16.92 8.69
CA HIS A 203 21.45 18.05 8.37
C HIS A 203 21.25 19.22 9.35
N ASP A 204 20.00 19.56 9.65
CA ASP A 204 19.68 20.62 10.61
C ASP A 204 20.22 20.31 12.00
N VAL A 205 20.07 19.07 12.48
CA VAL A 205 20.61 18.62 13.77
C VAL A 205 22.13 18.71 13.79
N ASP A 206 22.84 18.28 12.73
CA ASP A 206 24.30 18.44 12.64
C ASP A 206 24.73 19.91 12.71
N SER A 207 24.03 20.79 11.98
CA SER A 207 24.32 22.23 11.97
C SER A 207 24.11 22.85 13.36
N ASN A 208 23.01 22.51 14.03
CA ASN A 208 22.69 22.97 15.37
C ASN A 208 23.70 22.44 16.40
N GLN A 209 24.16 21.19 16.24
CA GLN A 209 25.16 20.61 17.11
C GLN A 209 26.53 21.33 16.98
N LYS A 210 26.92 21.71 15.76
CA LYS A 210 28.13 22.51 15.51
C LYS A 210 28.03 23.91 16.11
N ALA A 211 26.88 24.57 15.97
CA ALA A 211 26.63 25.87 16.58
C ALA A 211 26.68 25.78 18.12
N LEU A 212 26.01 24.77 18.69
CA LEU A 212 26.01 24.51 20.13
C LEU A 212 27.43 24.27 20.68
N ASN A 213 28.25 23.47 19.99
CA ASN A 213 29.64 23.24 20.38
C ASN A 213 30.47 24.53 20.38
N THR A 214 30.18 25.46 19.47
CA THR A 214 30.85 26.76 19.40
C THR A 214 30.48 27.63 20.60
N GLU A 215 29.19 27.72 20.93
CA GLU A 215 28.71 28.47 22.10
C GLU A 215 29.24 27.89 23.42
N ILE A 216 29.26 26.56 23.56
CA ILE A 216 29.81 25.88 24.73
C ILE A 216 31.29 26.20 24.91
N LYS A 217 32.05 26.27 23.82
CA LYS A 217 33.46 26.66 23.87
C LYS A 217 33.61 28.09 24.39
N THR A 218 32.78 29.02 23.94
CA THR A 218 32.77 30.40 24.47
C THR A 218 32.43 30.43 25.96
N VAL A 219 31.46 29.64 26.42
CA VAL A 219 31.14 29.53 27.86
C VAL A 219 32.32 28.99 28.66
N SER A 220 33.01 27.96 28.15
CA SER A 220 34.22 27.40 28.78
C SER A 220 35.34 28.44 28.92
N GLU A 221 35.58 29.23 27.86
CA GLU A 221 36.58 30.30 27.87
C GLU A 221 36.24 31.40 28.88
N VAL A 222 34.96 31.80 28.98
CA VAL A 222 34.50 32.79 29.95
C VAL A 222 34.62 32.26 31.39
N ALA A 223 34.23 31.01 31.65
CA ALA A 223 34.38 30.39 32.96
C ALA A 223 35.86 30.29 33.38
N GLY A 224 36.76 30.01 32.43
CA GLY A 224 38.21 30.04 32.65
C GLY A 224 38.70 31.43 33.07
N LYS A 225 38.25 32.49 32.37
CA LYS A 225 38.58 33.88 32.73
C LYS A 225 38.05 34.25 34.13
N ILE A 226 36.83 33.86 34.49
CA ILE A 226 36.29 34.11 35.83
C ILE A 226 37.15 33.42 36.91
N THR A 227 37.61 32.20 36.64
CA THR A 227 38.48 31.46 37.55
C THR A 227 39.84 32.16 37.73
N GLU A 228 40.38 32.77 36.67
CA GLU A 228 41.60 33.59 36.76
C GLU A 228 41.37 34.87 37.59
N PHE A 229 40.28 35.60 37.34
CA PHE A 229 39.93 36.81 38.09
C PHE A 229 39.66 36.53 39.57
N THR A 230 38.99 35.42 39.89
CA THR A 230 38.72 35.06 41.29
C THR A 230 39.98 34.71 42.06
N ARG A 231 41.00 34.10 41.43
CA ARG A 231 42.33 33.91 42.04
C ARG A 231 42.99 35.24 42.39
N LEU A 232 42.93 36.22 41.48
CA LEU A 232 43.45 37.56 41.76
C LEU A 232 42.75 38.23 42.95
N ILE A 233 41.42 38.12 43.04
CA ILE A 233 40.65 38.66 44.18
C ILE A 233 41.02 37.93 45.47
N GLU A 234 41.23 36.61 45.42
CA GLU A 234 41.69 35.83 46.57
C GLU A 234 43.03 36.34 47.10
N ASP A 235 43.96 36.64 46.21
CA ASP A 235 45.28 37.16 46.56
C ASP A 235 45.20 38.58 47.13
N ILE A 236 44.33 39.44 46.58
CA ILE A 236 44.03 40.76 47.13
C ILE A 236 43.42 40.64 48.53
N ALA A 237 42.48 39.71 48.74
CA ALA A 237 41.87 39.47 50.05
C ALA A 237 42.93 38.99 51.06
N LYS A 238 43.84 38.09 50.67
CA LYS A 238 44.98 37.65 51.53
C LYS A 238 45.90 38.82 51.90
N GLN A 239 46.25 39.68 50.95
CA GLN A 239 47.08 40.86 51.22
C GLN A 239 46.36 41.87 52.12
N THR A 240 45.06 42.09 51.90
CA THR A 240 44.23 43.00 52.71
C THR A 240 44.09 42.48 54.14
N GLN A 241 43.95 41.15 54.32
CA GLN A 241 43.94 40.51 55.63
C GLN A 241 45.25 40.75 56.39
N LEU A 242 46.39 40.65 55.71
CA LEU A 242 47.71 40.92 56.28
C LEU A 242 47.89 42.41 56.63
N LEU A 243 47.42 43.32 55.78
CA LEU A 243 47.42 44.76 56.04
C LEU A 243 46.56 45.12 57.26
N GLY A 244 45.35 44.56 57.34
CA GLY A 244 44.46 44.73 58.49
C GLY A 244 45.08 44.18 59.77
N LEU A 245 45.73 43.01 59.71
CA LEU A 245 46.46 42.45 60.85
C LEU A 245 47.60 43.36 61.33
N ASN A 246 48.43 43.86 60.41
CA ASN A 246 49.52 44.78 60.73
C ASN A 246 48.98 46.09 61.34
N ALA A 247 47.88 46.63 60.81
CA ALA A 247 47.23 47.82 61.35
C ALA A 247 46.65 47.57 62.76
N SER A 248 46.03 46.41 63.02
CA SER A 248 45.55 46.03 64.36
C SER A 248 46.69 45.93 65.37
N ILE A 249 47.85 45.38 64.97
CA ILE A 249 49.04 45.29 65.83
C ILE A 249 49.56 46.69 66.19
N GLU A 250 49.69 47.59 65.20
CA GLU A 250 50.21 48.93 65.46
C GLU A 250 49.22 49.80 66.24
N ALA A 251 47.91 49.62 66.01
CA ALA A 251 46.85 50.24 66.81
C ALA A 251 46.90 49.80 68.28
N ALA A 252 47.12 48.51 68.55
CA ALA A 252 47.32 48.00 69.90
C ALA A 252 48.59 48.59 70.55
N ARG A 253 49.65 48.76 69.76
CA ARG A 253 50.94 49.34 70.20
C ARG A 253 50.82 50.81 70.60
N ALA A 254 49.95 51.58 69.94
CA ALA A 254 49.65 52.96 70.27
C ALA A 254 48.75 53.13 71.53
N GLY A 255 48.31 52.05 72.16
CA GLY A 255 47.53 52.07 73.39
C GLY A 255 46.21 52.84 73.25
N ALA A 256 45.92 53.75 74.19
CA ALA A 256 44.67 54.51 74.19
C ALA A 256 44.46 55.40 72.94
N ALA A 257 45.54 55.87 72.32
CA ALA A 257 45.48 56.68 71.10
C ALA A 257 45.12 55.87 69.85
N GLY A 258 45.36 54.55 69.86
CA GLY A 258 45.08 53.64 68.75
C GLY A 258 43.71 52.96 68.81
N ALA A 259 42.93 53.18 69.86
CA ALA A 259 41.66 52.45 70.09
C ALA A 259 40.67 52.56 68.91
N GLY A 260 40.53 53.75 68.31
CA GLY A 260 39.68 53.95 67.12
C GLY A 260 40.22 53.24 65.86
N PHE A 261 41.54 53.24 65.67
CA PHE A 261 42.18 52.54 64.55
C PHE A 261 42.09 51.01 64.67
N SER A 262 42.09 50.49 65.91
CA SER A 262 41.93 49.04 66.15
C SER A 262 40.57 48.53 65.67
N VAL A 263 39.50 49.32 65.83
CA VAL A 263 38.16 48.95 65.35
C VAL A 263 38.13 48.91 63.83
N VAL A 264 38.72 49.91 63.17
CA VAL A 264 38.79 49.95 61.70
C VAL A 264 39.61 48.78 61.15
N ALA A 265 40.74 48.46 61.78
CA ALA A 265 41.60 47.38 61.35
C ALA A 265 40.94 46.00 61.48
N GLU A 266 40.14 45.78 62.53
CA GLU A 266 39.34 44.56 62.69
C GLU A 266 38.23 44.46 61.63
N GLU A 267 37.58 45.58 61.29
CA GLU A 267 36.56 45.59 60.23
C GLU A 267 37.16 45.32 58.84
N ILE A 268 38.37 45.82 58.56
CA ILE A 268 39.13 45.51 57.34
C ILE A 268 39.45 44.02 57.26
N ARG A 269 39.89 43.40 58.37
CA ARG A 269 40.11 41.94 58.44
C ARG A 269 38.83 41.18 58.15
N LYS A 270 37.73 41.56 58.80
CA LYS A 270 36.44 40.90 58.61
C LYS A 270 35.96 41.00 57.16
N LEU A 271 36.17 42.15 56.51
CA LEU A 271 35.85 42.35 55.09
C LEU A 271 36.72 41.49 54.16
N ALA A 272 38.00 41.34 54.47
CA ALA A 272 38.91 40.48 53.71
C ALA A 272 38.57 38.98 53.87
N GLU A 273 38.22 38.53 55.07
CA GLU A 273 37.74 37.16 55.33
C GLU A 273 36.44 36.88 54.56
N ASN A 274 35.48 37.81 54.60
CA ASN A 274 34.23 37.72 53.84
C ASN A 274 34.49 37.67 52.33
N SER A 275 35.43 38.47 51.82
CA SER A 275 35.82 38.47 50.40
C SER A 275 36.41 37.13 49.98
N LYS A 276 37.25 36.53 50.83
CA LYS A 276 37.82 35.19 50.60
C LYS A 276 36.73 34.11 50.56
N SER A 277 35.75 34.18 51.47
CA SER A 277 34.61 33.25 51.46
C SER A 277 33.77 33.40 50.20
N ALA A 278 33.48 34.62 49.77
CA ALA A 278 32.73 34.89 48.54
C ALA A 278 33.47 34.38 47.28
N VAL A 279 34.79 34.56 47.23
CA VAL A 279 35.63 34.01 46.15
C VAL A 279 35.55 32.48 46.09
N ALA A 280 35.60 31.80 47.24
CA ALA A 280 35.49 30.34 47.29
C ALA A 280 34.13 29.85 46.76
N GLU A 281 33.03 30.56 47.04
CA GLU A 281 31.73 30.24 46.46
C GLU A 281 31.69 30.45 44.94
N ILE A 282 32.27 31.55 44.43
CA ILE A 282 32.35 31.78 42.98
C ILE A 282 33.15 30.67 42.30
N GLN A 283 34.28 30.27 42.86
CA GLN A 283 35.09 29.16 42.35
C GLN A 283 34.33 27.83 42.34
N ASN A 284 33.48 27.57 43.34
CA ASN A 284 32.59 26.41 43.34
C ASN A 284 31.57 26.49 42.19
N PHE A 285 30.92 27.65 41.99
CA PHE A 285 29.98 27.82 40.88
C PHE A 285 30.64 27.69 39.51
N THR A 286 31.84 28.25 39.29
CA THR A 286 32.56 28.08 38.02
C THR A 286 33.02 26.64 37.81
N GLY A 287 33.39 25.92 38.86
CA GLY A 287 33.67 24.49 38.79
C GLY A 287 32.44 23.67 38.34
N GLN A 288 31.26 23.98 38.88
CA GLN A 288 30.01 23.35 38.44
C GLN A 288 29.67 23.67 36.98
N ILE A 289 29.90 24.91 36.53
CA ILE A 289 29.76 25.30 35.11
C ILE A 289 30.69 24.47 34.23
N GLY A 290 31.96 24.33 34.62
CA GLY A 290 32.94 23.50 33.90
C GLY A 290 32.48 22.05 33.75
N HIS A 291 32.03 21.44 34.84
CA HIS A 291 31.49 20.07 34.79
C HIS A 291 30.25 19.94 33.89
N SER A 292 29.35 20.93 33.92
CA SER A 292 28.18 20.96 33.04
C SER A 292 28.57 21.12 31.56
N VAL A 293 29.60 21.92 31.27
CA VAL A 293 30.16 22.08 29.93
C VAL A 293 30.69 20.74 29.42
N ASP A 294 31.54 20.06 30.19
CA ASP A 294 32.14 18.78 29.80
C ASP A 294 31.06 17.73 29.45
N LYS A 295 30.04 17.62 30.32
CA LYS A 295 28.90 16.72 30.09
C LYS A 295 28.09 17.09 28.84
N THR A 296 28.00 18.37 28.52
CA THR A 296 27.26 18.82 27.33
C THR A 296 28.06 18.53 26.05
N VAL A 297 29.39 18.68 26.09
CA VAL A 297 30.28 18.28 24.99
C VAL A 297 30.19 16.77 24.72
N GLU A 298 30.20 15.94 25.77
CA GLU A 298 30.05 14.49 25.64
C GLU A 298 28.71 14.12 24.98
N LYS A 299 27.59 14.68 25.46
CA LYS A 299 26.27 14.47 24.83
C LYS A 299 26.22 14.97 23.39
N GLY A 300 26.91 16.07 23.10
CA GLY A 300 27.03 16.61 21.75
C GLY A 300 27.74 15.66 20.80
N ALA A 301 28.84 15.05 21.25
CA ALA A 301 29.57 14.04 20.47
C ALA A 301 28.69 12.82 20.16
N ASN A 302 27.97 12.31 21.16
CA ASN A 302 27.01 11.21 20.97
C ASN A 302 25.91 11.59 19.96
N THR A 303 25.42 12.83 20.00
CA THR A 303 24.42 13.33 19.05
C THR A 303 24.97 13.36 17.62
N SER A 304 26.20 13.84 17.42
CA SER A 304 26.86 13.80 16.11
C SER A 304 27.07 12.38 15.58
N GLU A 305 27.39 11.42 16.45
CA GLU A 305 27.50 10.01 16.05
C GLU A 305 26.15 9.44 15.57
N ILE A 306 25.07 9.70 16.31
CA ILE A 306 23.72 9.29 15.94
C ILE A 306 23.32 9.88 14.57
N VAL A 307 23.58 11.17 14.34
CA VAL A 307 23.28 11.82 13.05
C VAL A 307 24.07 11.18 11.91
N SER A 308 25.35 10.85 12.13
CA SER A 308 26.16 10.14 11.15
C SER A 308 25.62 8.74 10.84
N GLN A 309 25.14 8.00 11.85
CA GLN A 309 24.51 6.69 11.64
C GLN A 309 23.18 6.83 10.89
N GLN A 310 22.37 7.83 11.25
CA GLN A 310 21.10 8.13 10.59
C GLN A 310 21.30 8.46 9.10
N ALA A 311 22.32 9.25 8.74
CA ALA A 311 22.63 9.56 7.36
C ALA A 311 22.92 8.30 6.52
N LYS A 312 23.67 7.34 7.06
CA LYS A 312 23.94 6.05 6.39
C LYS A 312 22.65 5.24 6.20
N ALA A 313 21.82 5.15 7.23
CA ALA A 313 20.55 4.42 7.15
C ALA A 313 19.60 5.02 6.10
N ILE A 314 19.61 6.35 5.94
CA ILE A 314 18.84 7.05 4.89
C ILE A 314 19.36 6.67 3.50
N GLU A 315 20.67 6.62 3.30
CA GLU A 315 21.29 6.24 2.02
C GLU A 315 20.99 4.77 1.66
N GLU A 316 21.10 3.86 2.63
CA GLU A 316 20.71 2.46 2.46
C GLU A 316 19.24 2.32 2.09
N CYS A 317 18.34 3.02 2.80
CA CYS A 317 16.91 3.00 2.51
C CYS A 317 16.60 3.58 1.13
N ALA A 318 17.30 4.62 0.69
CA ALA A 318 17.15 5.18 -0.65
C ALA A 318 17.51 4.16 -1.75
N ASN A 319 18.56 3.36 -1.55
CA ASN A 319 18.93 2.29 -2.48
C ASN A 319 17.88 1.17 -2.51
N ASP A 320 17.37 0.76 -1.35
CA ASP A 320 16.31 -0.25 -1.27
C ASP A 320 15.02 0.22 -1.98
N LEU A 321 14.69 1.50 -1.90
CA LEU A 321 13.55 2.10 -2.62
C LEU A 321 13.74 2.04 -4.14
N MET A 322 14.96 2.17 -4.65
CA MET A 322 15.22 2.00 -6.09
C MET A 322 14.93 0.56 -6.54
N GLY A 323 15.37 -0.44 -5.76
CA GLY A 323 15.07 -1.85 -6.03
C GLY A 323 13.58 -2.17 -5.94
N LEU A 324 12.85 -1.56 -5.00
CA LEU A 324 11.39 -1.68 -4.91
C LEU A 324 10.67 -1.07 -6.12
N SER A 325 11.15 0.07 -6.61
CA SER A 325 10.62 0.72 -7.81
C SER A 325 10.81 -0.15 -9.07
N GLU A 326 11.98 -0.77 -9.21
CA GLU A 326 12.26 -1.72 -10.29
C GLU A 326 11.34 -2.95 -10.21
N THR A 327 11.23 -3.56 -9.03
CA THR A 327 10.31 -4.69 -8.79
C THR A 327 8.85 -4.31 -9.08
N SER A 328 8.43 -3.11 -8.69
CA SER A 328 7.09 -2.60 -8.97
C SER A 328 6.82 -2.46 -10.47
N THR A 329 7.82 -2.01 -11.22
CA THR A 329 7.77 -1.87 -12.68
C THR A 329 7.68 -3.24 -13.36
N GLU A 330 8.45 -4.24 -12.88
CA GLU A 330 8.34 -5.61 -13.37
C GLU A 330 6.94 -6.20 -13.13
N LEU A 331 6.38 -6.01 -11.93
CA LEU A 331 5.02 -6.44 -11.61
C LEU A 331 3.98 -5.74 -12.48
N PHE A 332 4.16 -4.45 -12.74
CA PHE A 332 3.29 -3.69 -13.62
C PHE A 332 3.28 -4.28 -15.04
N ASN A 333 4.47 -4.57 -15.57
CA ASN A 333 4.62 -5.18 -16.90
C ASN A 333 4.00 -6.57 -16.95
N LEU A 334 4.23 -7.42 -15.94
CA LEU A 334 3.61 -8.75 -15.87
C LEU A 334 2.07 -8.70 -15.80
N ALA A 335 1.51 -7.64 -15.22
CA ALA A 335 0.07 -7.44 -15.17
C ALA A 335 -0.53 -6.89 -16.48
N HIS A 336 0.29 -6.34 -17.37
CA HIS A 336 -0.13 -5.72 -18.64
C HIS A 336 0.39 -6.43 -19.90
N ASP A 337 1.27 -7.43 -19.76
CA ASP A 337 1.74 -8.24 -20.87
C ASP A 337 0.55 -9.04 -21.45
N LYS A 338 0.29 -8.81 -22.74
CA LYS A 338 -0.81 -9.40 -23.51
C LYS A 338 -0.31 -10.56 -24.36
#